data_AF-A0AAV8Y9F3-F1
#
_entry.id   AF-A0AAV8Y9F3-F1
#
_cell.length_a   1.000
_cell.length_b   1.000
_cell.length_c   1.000
_cell.angle_alpha   90.00
_cell.angle_beta   90.00
_cell.angle_gamma   90.00
#
_symmetry.space_group_name_H-M   'P 1'
#
loop_
_entity.id
_entity.type
_entity.pdbx_description
1 polymer ?
#
loop_
_entity_poly.entity_id
_entity_poly.type
_entity_poly.pdbx_seq_one_letter_code
_entity_poly.pdbx_strand_id
1 'polypeptide(L)'
;MEIFQEKDDYFLSNVQTIDEITDSKKQKLFALLRWPPVVQGAVCTWPCFNIREVGASDAQSKNCVACGRIGVAVRVLMYGQPYNSTTLEGCQPDPNAINEKDFLMCRICATRVELLSKVTHQKYLMYIECAKRVSEKRTTDPTKDTTCILNELLADESWLNQLFVDVRTSWAEIDSIEHSYNSKNSVRSQ
;
A
#
# COMPACT_ATOMS: atom_id res chain seq x y z
N MET A 1 -15.22 20.72 -1.68
CA MET A 1 -14.57 19.90 -2.71
C MET A 1 -15.54 19.87 -3.89
N GLU A 2 -15.12 20.34 -5.05
CA GLU A 2 -15.95 20.59 -6.26
C GLU A 2 -16.84 19.41 -6.65
N ILE A 3 -16.36 18.18 -6.42
CA ILE A 3 -17.04 16.90 -6.65
C ILE A 3 -18.38 16.78 -5.89
N PHE A 4 -18.48 17.33 -4.68
CA PHE A 4 -19.74 17.35 -3.92
C PHE A 4 -20.70 18.46 -4.39
N GLN A 5 -20.18 19.49 -5.05
CA GLN A 5 -21.00 20.56 -5.61
C GLN A 5 -21.63 20.15 -6.95
N GLU A 6 -20.96 19.27 -7.71
CA GLU A 6 -21.44 18.78 -9.01
C GLU A 6 -22.36 17.55 -8.92
N LYS A 7 -22.51 16.92 -7.74
CA LYS A 7 -23.25 15.65 -7.55
C LYS A 7 -22.85 14.58 -8.57
N ASP A 8 -21.55 14.42 -8.79
CA ASP A 8 -21.05 13.36 -9.66
C ASP A 8 -21.09 12.00 -8.92
N ASP A 9 -22.31 11.52 -8.70
CA ASP A 9 -22.62 10.27 -8.00
C ASP A 9 -21.98 9.06 -8.71
N TYR A 10 -21.77 9.16 -10.03
CA TYR A 10 -21.11 8.12 -10.83
C TYR A 10 -19.61 8.05 -10.53
N PHE A 11 -18.91 9.18 -10.46
CA PHE A 11 -17.51 9.19 -10.06
C PHE A 11 -17.32 8.69 -8.62
N LEU A 12 -18.15 9.17 -7.69
CA LEU A 12 -18.07 8.78 -6.27
C LEU A 12 -18.32 7.29 -6.06
N SER A 13 -19.29 6.70 -6.76
CA SER A 13 -19.60 5.27 -6.66
C SER A 13 -18.49 4.36 -7.23
N ASN A 14 -17.83 4.77 -8.31
CA ASN A 14 -16.70 4.01 -8.87
C ASN A 14 -15.48 4.04 -7.95
N VAL A 15 -15.15 5.21 -7.38
CA VAL A 15 -14.06 5.34 -6.40
C VAL A 15 -14.37 4.52 -5.15
N GLN A 16 -15.61 4.59 -4.67
CA GLN A 16 -16.06 3.79 -3.53
C GLN A 16 -15.93 2.29 -3.80
N THR A 17 -16.30 1.83 -5.00
CA THR A 17 -16.18 0.42 -5.39
C THR A 17 -14.71 -0.05 -5.35
N ILE A 18 -13.78 0.77 -5.83
CA ILE A 18 -12.35 0.47 -5.75
C ILE A 18 -11.90 0.40 -4.28
N ASP A 19 -12.29 1.37 -3.45
CA ASP A 19 -11.96 1.41 -2.02
C ASP A 19 -12.49 0.16 -1.29
N GLU A 20 -13.73 -0.27 -1.57
CA GLU A 20 -14.36 -1.45 -0.97
C GLU A 20 -13.68 -2.77 -1.39
N ILE A 21 -13.35 -2.92 -2.68
CA ILE A 21 -12.63 -4.11 -3.16
C ILE A 21 -11.24 -4.15 -2.52
N THR A 22 -10.52 -3.03 -2.50
CA THR A 22 -9.19 -2.93 -1.90
C THR A 22 -9.22 -3.25 -0.42
N ASP A 23 -10.19 -2.72 0.34
CA ASP A 23 -10.31 -3.02 1.76
C ASP A 23 -10.62 -4.52 1.97
N SER A 24 -11.56 -5.08 1.21
CA SER A 24 -11.87 -6.53 1.27
C SER A 24 -10.62 -7.39 1.02
N LYS A 25 -9.82 -7.06 0.00
CA LYS A 25 -8.56 -7.78 -0.32
C LYS A 25 -7.53 -7.60 0.80
N LYS A 26 -7.40 -6.40 1.37
CA LYS A 26 -6.53 -6.11 2.51
C LYS A 26 -6.91 -6.94 3.73
N GLN A 27 -8.19 -6.97 4.12
CA GLN A 27 -8.66 -7.74 5.26
C GLN A 27 -8.38 -9.25 5.09
N LYS A 28 -8.64 -9.78 3.89
CA LYS A 28 -8.31 -11.18 3.56
C LYS A 28 -6.81 -11.47 3.72
N LEU A 29 -5.95 -10.60 3.19
CA LEU A 29 -4.51 -10.79 3.30
C LEU A 29 -4.04 -10.75 4.76
N PHE A 30 -4.53 -9.82 5.58
CA PHE A 30 -4.24 -9.79 7.01
C PHE A 30 -4.67 -11.08 7.73
N ALA A 31 -5.89 -11.56 7.45
CA ALA A 31 -6.42 -12.78 8.05
C ALA A 31 -5.58 -14.03 7.68
N LEU A 32 -5.07 -14.09 6.44
CA LEU A 32 -4.21 -15.16 5.96
C LEU A 32 -2.81 -15.13 6.60
N LEU A 33 -2.21 -13.94 6.72
CA LEU A 33 -0.84 -13.79 7.19
C LEU A 33 -0.67 -13.95 8.70
N ARG A 34 -1.72 -13.63 9.49
CA ARG A 34 -1.73 -13.72 10.96
C ARG A 34 -0.52 -13.05 11.62
N TRP A 35 -0.08 -11.92 11.09
CA TRP A 35 1.08 -11.21 11.60
C TRP A 35 0.85 -10.63 13.01
N PRO A 36 1.90 -10.43 13.81
CA PRO A 36 1.77 -9.78 15.10
C PRO A 36 1.18 -8.36 14.98
N PRO A 37 0.40 -7.89 15.97
CA PRO A 37 -0.23 -6.56 15.95
C PRO A 37 0.75 -5.42 15.71
N VAL A 38 1.98 -5.52 16.23
CA VAL A 38 3.07 -4.56 15.98
C VAL A 38 3.36 -4.40 14.49
N VAL A 39 3.51 -5.51 13.75
CA VAL A 39 3.83 -5.46 12.32
C VAL A 39 2.63 -4.91 11.55
N GLN A 40 1.42 -5.33 11.91
CA GLN A 40 0.20 -4.83 11.26
C GLN A 40 0.03 -3.33 11.47
N GLY A 41 0.19 -2.86 12.72
CA GLY A 41 0.09 -1.45 13.09
C GLY A 41 1.12 -0.61 12.33
N ALA A 42 2.35 -1.09 12.23
CA ALA A 42 3.39 -0.39 11.49
C ALA A 42 3.07 -0.28 9.98
N VAL A 43 2.66 -1.39 9.33
CA VAL A 43 2.25 -1.38 7.91
C VAL A 43 1.03 -0.49 7.68
N CYS A 44 0.11 -0.39 8.63
CA CYS A 44 -1.06 0.48 8.49
C CYS A 44 -0.77 1.96 8.72
N THR A 45 0.33 2.28 9.41
CA THR A 45 0.65 3.65 9.83
C THR A 45 1.62 4.32 8.86
N TRP A 46 2.63 3.60 8.39
CA TRP A 46 3.80 4.18 7.71
C TRP A 46 3.76 3.90 6.21
N PRO A 47 3.54 4.91 5.35
CA PRO A 47 3.31 4.70 3.92
C PRO A 47 4.56 4.31 3.13
N CYS A 48 5.74 4.40 3.73
CA CYS A 48 7.01 4.13 3.08
C CYS A 48 7.81 3.09 3.85
N PHE A 49 8.67 2.35 3.15
CA PHE A 49 9.56 1.39 3.77
C PHE A 49 10.85 1.22 2.95
N ASN A 50 11.91 0.78 3.60
CA ASN A 50 13.18 0.41 3.00
C ASN A 50 13.50 -1.04 3.37
N ILE A 51 13.97 -1.81 2.40
CA ILE A 51 14.41 -3.19 2.59
C ILE A 51 15.92 -3.24 2.39
N ARG A 52 16.65 -3.81 3.35
CA ARG A 52 18.10 -4.00 3.27
C ARG A 52 18.47 -5.43 3.64
N GLU A 53 19.42 -6.01 2.93
CA GLU A 53 19.98 -7.32 3.29
C GLU A 53 20.65 -7.29 4.66
N VAL A 54 20.50 -8.38 5.41
CA VAL A 54 21.16 -8.55 6.72
C VAL A 54 22.45 -9.36 6.57
N GLY A 55 23.40 -9.13 7.47
CA GLY A 55 24.65 -9.90 7.49
C GLY A 55 24.42 -11.38 7.81
N ALA A 56 25.35 -12.23 7.36
CA ALA A 56 25.28 -13.69 7.55
C ALA A 56 25.16 -14.13 9.01
N SER A 57 25.70 -13.34 9.95
CA SER A 57 25.61 -13.60 11.40
C SER A 57 24.19 -13.47 11.97
N ASP A 58 23.43 -12.48 11.47
CA ASP A 58 22.04 -12.26 11.87
C ASP A 58 21.09 -13.25 11.19
N ALA A 59 21.43 -13.68 9.98
CA ALA A 59 20.55 -14.48 9.12
C ALA A 59 20.18 -15.85 9.72
N GLN A 60 21.07 -16.49 10.49
CA GLN A 60 20.86 -17.85 10.99
C GLN A 60 20.36 -17.94 12.44
N SER A 61 20.48 -16.85 13.21
CA SER A 61 20.24 -16.86 14.66
C SER A 61 18.92 -16.18 15.07
N LYS A 62 18.32 -15.41 14.17
CA LYS A 62 17.12 -14.62 14.47
C LYS A 62 15.87 -15.19 13.80
N ASN A 63 14.74 -14.99 14.46
CA ASN A 63 13.43 -15.35 13.95
C ASN A 63 12.84 -14.19 13.15
N CYS A 64 12.16 -14.50 12.06
CA CYS A 64 11.35 -13.52 11.34
C CYS A 64 10.23 -13.04 12.25
N VAL A 65 10.16 -11.72 12.50
CA VAL A 65 9.14 -11.14 13.39
C VAL A 65 7.72 -11.41 12.91
N ALA A 66 7.52 -11.50 11.59
CA ALA A 66 6.19 -11.63 10.99
C ALA A 66 5.63 -13.05 11.04
N CYS A 67 6.46 -14.08 10.81
CA CYS A 67 6.01 -15.49 10.76
C CYS A 67 6.59 -16.40 11.84
N GLY A 68 7.48 -15.88 12.70
CA GLY A 68 8.14 -16.63 13.78
C GLY A 68 9.17 -17.66 13.36
N ARG A 69 9.35 -17.92 12.05
CA ARG A 69 10.31 -18.92 11.56
C ARG A 69 11.75 -18.46 11.75
N ILE A 70 12.62 -19.39 12.13
CA ILE A 70 14.08 -19.18 12.14
C ILE A 70 14.54 -18.84 10.73
N GLY A 71 15.42 -17.85 10.62
CA GLY A 71 15.97 -17.41 9.35
C GLY A 71 15.44 -16.04 8.94
N VAL A 72 16.28 -15.02 9.05
CA VAL A 72 16.01 -13.68 8.51
C VAL A 72 16.94 -13.41 7.33
N ALA A 73 16.46 -12.63 6.37
CA ALA A 73 17.23 -12.27 5.19
C ALA A 73 17.35 -10.75 5.03
N VAL A 74 16.33 -10.02 5.50
CA VAL A 74 16.27 -8.58 5.31
C VAL A 74 15.81 -7.86 6.57
N ARG A 75 16.23 -6.60 6.68
CA ARG A 75 15.74 -5.60 7.60
C ARG A 75 14.77 -4.70 6.85
N VAL A 76 13.56 -4.57 7.36
CA VAL A 76 12.50 -3.71 6.86
C VAL A 76 12.37 -2.53 7.82
N LEU A 77 12.64 -1.33 7.33
CA LEU A 77 12.49 -0.09 8.09
C LEU A 77 11.36 0.74 7.49
N MET A 78 10.29 0.93 8.25
CA MET A 78 9.13 1.74 7.85
C MET A 78 9.32 3.21 8.23
N TYR A 79 8.81 4.11 7.39
CA TYR A 79 8.95 5.55 7.53
C TYR A 79 7.87 6.29 6.73
N GLY A 80 7.99 7.61 6.65
CA GLY A 80 7.04 8.50 5.99
C GLY A 80 6.17 9.22 7.01
N GLN A 81 5.42 10.23 6.55
CA GLN A 81 4.46 10.92 7.40
C GLN A 81 3.13 10.15 7.40
N PRO A 82 2.57 9.79 8.57
CA PRO A 82 1.21 9.28 8.63
C PRO A 82 0.21 10.30 8.09
N TYR A 83 -0.96 9.86 7.69
CA TYR A 83 -1.95 10.73 7.07
C TYR A 83 -3.36 10.41 7.56
N ASN A 84 -4.24 11.40 7.47
CA ASN A 84 -5.66 11.21 7.71
C ASN A 84 -6.26 10.40 6.56
N SER A 85 -6.91 9.28 6.85
CA SER A 85 -7.47 8.38 5.83
C SER A 85 -8.61 8.99 5.00
N THR A 86 -9.24 10.05 5.48
CA THR A 86 -10.30 10.79 4.78
C THR A 86 -9.75 11.95 3.96
N THR A 87 -8.93 12.82 4.55
CA THR A 87 -8.41 14.03 3.86
C THR A 87 -7.13 13.77 3.07
N LEU A 88 -6.43 12.66 3.35
CA LEU A 88 -5.11 12.29 2.81
C LEU A 88 -3.98 13.27 3.16
N GLU A 89 -4.27 14.25 4.02
CA GLU A 89 -3.27 15.18 4.53
C GLU A 89 -2.42 14.52 5.61
N GLY A 90 -1.15 14.92 5.65
CA GLY A 90 -0.22 14.46 6.67
C GLY A 90 -0.71 14.83 8.07
N CYS A 91 -0.65 13.87 8.99
CA CYS A 91 -1.02 14.05 10.39
C CYS A 91 0.16 13.71 11.31
N GLN A 92 0.03 14.04 12.59
CA GLN A 92 1.00 13.60 13.59
C GLN A 92 0.83 12.10 13.82
N PRO A 93 1.93 11.33 13.95
CA PRO A 93 1.83 9.94 14.35
C PRO A 93 1.17 9.83 15.72
N ASP A 94 0.36 8.80 15.91
CA ASP A 94 -0.05 8.37 17.24
C ASP A 94 1.22 8.16 18.08
N PRO A 95 1.34 8.78 19.27
CA PRO A 95 2.47 8.57 20.18
C PRO A 95 2.82 7.09 20.40
N ASN A 96 1.82 6.21 20.39
CA ASN A 96 2.00 4.76 20.55
C ASN A 96 2.59 4.08 19.31
N ALA A 97 2.42 4.66 18.11
CA ALA A 97 2.94 4.14 16.85
C ALA A 97 4.39 4.58 16.55
N ILE A 98 4.97 5.45 17.38
CA ILE A 98 6.28 6.08 17.12
C ILE A 98 7.45 5.09 17.18
N ASN A 99 7.35 3.99 17.94
CA ASN A 99 8.53 3.24 18.33
C ASN A 99 8.80 1.95 17.54
N GLU A 100 7.81 1.35 16.88
CA GLU A 100 7.97 0.04 16.23
C GLU A 100 7.90 0.14 14.70
N LYS A 101 9.07 0.33 14.07
CA LYS A 101 9.19 0.50 12.61
C LYS A 101 10.29 -0.35 11.98
N ASP A 102 11.05 -1.07 12.78
CA ASP A 102 12.27 -1.73 12.36
C ASP A 102 12.17 -3.24 12.62
N PHE A 103 12.18 -4.02 11.55
CA PHE A 103 11.80 -5.42 11.58
C PHE A 103 12.79 -6.29 10.83
N LEU A 104 13.19 -7.39 11.45
CA LEU A 104 13.95 -8.45 10.77
C LEU A 104 13.00 -9.51 10.22
N MET A 105 13.09 -9.77 8.91
CA MET A 105 12.14 -10.62 8.21
C MET A 105 12.82 -11.59 7.24
N CYS A 106 12.16 -12.72 6.99
CA CYS A 106 12.49 -13.56 5.84
C CYS A 106 12.01 -12.90 4.54
N ARG A 107 12.59 -13.27 3.39
CA ARG A 107 12.23 -12.68 2.08
C ARG A 107 10.75 -12.79 1.77
N ILE A 108 10.13 -13.93 2.10
CA ILE A 108 8.71 -14.15 1.85
C ILE A 108 7.87 -13.10 2.58
N CYS A 109 8.12 -12.86 3.87
CA CYS A 109 7.37 -11.88 4.63
C CYS A 109 7.65 -10.45 4.17
N ALA A 110 8.88 -10.14 3.75
CA ALA A 110 9.22 -8.83 3.20
C ALA A 110 8.45 -8.54 1.89
N THR A 111 8.35 -9.49 0.96
CA THR A 111 7.50 -9.35 -0.23
C THR A 111 6.02 -9.17 0.13
N ARG A 112 5.56 -9.79 1.22
CA ARG A 112 4.20 -9.54 1.73
C ARG A 112 4.05 -8.15 2.33
N VAL A 113 5.10 -7.57 2.92
CA VAL A 113 5.07 -6.17 3.41
C VAL A 113 4.89 -5.23 2.22
N GLU A 114 5.64 -5.45 1.13
CA GLU A 114 5.51 -4.63 -0.08
C GLU A 114 4.07 -4.61 -0.60
N LEU A 115 3.47 -5.79 -0.77
CA LEU A 115 2.09 -5.92 -1.25
C LEU A 115 1.07 -5.30 -0.27
N LEU A 116 1.21 -5.60 1.02
CA LEU A 116 0.28 -5.13 2.04
C LEU A 116 0.37 -3.60 2.20
N SER A 117 1.58 -3.03 2.13
CA SER A 117 1.81 -1.59 2.13
C SER A 117 1.16 -0.92 0.91
N LYS A 118 1.34 -1.49 -0.30
CA LYS A 118 0.70 -0.97 -1.53
C LYS A 118 -0.81 -0.91 -1.41
N VAL A 119 -1.43 -1.98 -0.90
CA VAL A 119 -2.90 -2.09 -0.81
C VAL A 119 -3.44 -1.24 0.34
N THR A 120 -2.73 -1.19 1.48
CA THR A 120 -3.14 -0.39 2.64
C THR A 120 -3.07 1.10 2.35
N HIS A 121 -2.07 1.54 1.60
CA HIS A 121 -1.85 2.93 1.26
C HIS A 121 -2.29 3.30 -0.15
N GLN A 122 -3.04 2.44 -0.87
CA GLN A 122 -3.35 2.62 -2.29
C GLN A 122 -3.92 4.01 -2.59
N LYS A 123 -4.99 4.41 -1.88
CA LYS A 123 -5.65 5.70 -2.07
C LYS A 123 -4.70 6.88 -1.87
N TYR A 124 -3.86 6.80 -0.83
CA TYR A 124 -2.86 7.81 -0.55
C TYR A 124 -1.77 7.86 -1.64
N LEU A 125 -1.26 6.71 -2.07
CA LEU A 125 -0.25 6.63 -3.14
C LEU A 125 -0.78 7.18 -4.47
N MET A 126 -2.04 6.89 -4.81
CA MET A 126 -2.71 7.48 -5.98
C MET A 126 -2.81 9.01 -5.86
N TYR A 127 -3.22 9.51 -4.69
CA TYR A 127 -3.29 10.95 -4.45
C TYR A 127 -1.92 11.63 -4.64
N ILE A 128 -0.85 11.06 -4.08
CA ILE A 128 0.50 11.60 -4.20
C ILE A 128 0.97 11.62 -5.66
N GLU A 129 0.70 10.55 -6.43
CA GLU A 129 1.07 10.51 -7.84
C GLU A 129 0.28 11.54 -8.68
N CYS A 130 -1.03 11.69 -8.41
CA CYS A 130 -1.84 12.75 -9.04
C CYS A 130 -1.32 14.15 -8.69
N ALA A 131 -1.04 14.41 -7.41
CA ALA A 131 -0.51 15.69 -6.94
C ALA A 131 0.84 16.02 -7.60
N LYS A 132 1.72 15.01 -7.73
CA LYS A 132 2.99 15.12 -8.43
C LYS A 132 2.79 15.52 -9.90
N ARG A 133 1.92 14.83 -10.64
CA ARG A 133 1.63 15.15 -12.06
C ARG A 133 1.09 16.57 -12.24
N VAL A 134 0.17 17.00 -11.36
CA VAL A 134 -0.34 18.38 -11.35
C VAL A 134 0.79 19.38 -11.09
N SER A 135 1.66 19.09 -10.11
CA SER A 135 2.80 19.95 -9.80
C SER A 135 3.79 20.04 -10.96
N GLU A 136 4.09 18.94 -11.65
CA GLU A 136 4.99 18.94 -12.81
C GLU A 136 4.46 19.81 -13.95
N LYS A 137 3.15 19.73 -14.23
CA LYS A 137 2.48 20.59 -15.23
C LYS A 137 2.56 22.07 -14.84
N ARG A 138 2.29 22.40 -13.56
CA ARG A 138 2.39 23.77 -13.05
C ARG A 138 3.81 24.34 -13.09
N THR A 139 4.81 23.52 -12.80
CA THR A 139 6.22 23.94 -12.89
C THR A 139 6.63 24.19 -14.34
N THR A 140 6.14 23.37 -15.28
CA THR A 140 6.45 23.49 -16.71
C THR A 140 5.78 24.70 -17.34
N ASP A 141 4.55 25.01 -16.95
CA ASP A 141 3.82 26.20 -17.42
C ASP A 141 3.05 26.85 -16.25
N PRO A 142 3.68 27.80 -15.54
CA PRO A 142 3.08 28.44 -14.36
C PRO A 142 1.84 29.29 -14.68
N THR A 143 1.66 29.66 -15.95
CA THR A 143 0.53 30.50 -16.39
C THR A 143 -0.66 29.70 -16.90
N LYS A 144 -0.51 28.37 -17.05
CA LYS A 144 -1.57 27.51 -17.55
C LYS A 144 -2.74 27.46 -16.57
N ASP A 145 -3.95 27.61 -17.13
CA ASP A 145 -5.19 27.49 -16.37
C ASP A 145 -5.35 26.10 -15.73
N THR A 146 -5.92 26.05 -14.53
CA THR A 146 -6.07 24.81 -13.76
C THR A 146 -6.98 23.80 -14.47
N THR A 147 -8.03 24.28 -15.13
CA THR A 147 -8.96 23.42 -15.91
C THR A 147 -8.26 22.82 -17.12
N CYS A 148 -7.39 23.60 -17.77
CA CYS A 148 -6.57 23.11 -18.88
C CYS A 148 -5.61 22.00 -18.41
N ILE A 149 -4.93 22.18 -17.27
CA ILE A 149 -4.09 21.14 -16.67
C ILE A 149 -4.90 19.87 -16.37
N LEU A 150 -6.08 20.02 -15.76
CA LEU A 150 -6.96 18.90 -15.44
C LEU A 150 -7.35 18.12 -16.69
N ASN A 151 -7.83 18.82 -17.73
CA ASN A 151 -8.23 18.19 -18.99
C ASN A 151 -7.09 17.46 -19.68
N GLU A 152 -5.87 18.01 -19.68
CA GLU A 152 -4.69 17.32 -20.22
C GLU A 152 -4.36 16.04 -19.45
N LEU A 153 -4.46 16.06 -18.13
CA LEU A 153 -4.18 14.88 -17.29
C LEU A 153 -5.27 13.82 -17.43
N LEU A 154 -6.54 14.23 -17.54
CA LEU A 154 -7.66 13.33 -17.81
C LEU A 154 -7.59 12.71 -19.21
N ALA A 155 -7.00 13.42 -20.18
CA ALA A 155 -6.77 12.91 -21.53
C ALA A 155 -5.56 11.97 -21.63
N ASP A 156 -4.71 11.87 -20.59
CA ASP A 156 -3.61 10.88 -20.54
C ASP A 156 -4.14 9.49 -20.15
N GLU A 157 -4.90 8.89 -21.07
CA GLU A 157 -5.47 7.56 -20.89
C GLU A 157 -4.39 6.50 -20.61
N SER A 158 -3.19 6.67 -21.16
CA SER A 158 -2.09 5.72 -20.98
C SER A 158 -1.66 5.63 -19.52
N TRP A 159 -1.50 6.77 -18.87
CA TRP A 159 -1.15 6.86 -17.45
C TRP A 159 -2.30 6.40 -16.56
N LEU A 160 -3.53 6.85 -16.83
CA LEU A 160 -4.71 6.42 -16.06
C LEU A 160 -4.91 4.91 -16.11
N ASN A 161 -4.74 4.31 -17.30
CA ASN A 161 -4.79 2.86 -17.46
C ASN A 161 -3.68 2.16 -16.69
N GLN A 162 -2.45 2.71 -16.67
CA GLN A 162 -1.37 2.13 -15.89
C GLN A 162 -1.68 2.14 -14.39
N LEU A 163 -2.21 3.23 -13.85
CA LEU A 163 -2.64 3.30 -12.44
C LEU A 163 -3.67 2.20 -12.12
N PHE A 164 -4.63 1.99 -13.01
CA PHE A 164 -5.65 0.95 -12.83
C PHE A 164 -5.06 -0.48 -12.93
N VAL A 165 -4.12 -0.70 -13.86
CA VAL A 165 -3.39 -1.97 -13.98
C VAL A 165 -2.61 -2.27 -12.70
N ASP A 166 -1.95 -1.27 -12.10
CA ASP A 166 -1.16 -1.45 -10.88
C ASP A 166 -2.04 -1.87 -9.68
N VAL A 167 -3.21 -1.24 -9.54
CA VAL A 167 -4.22 -1.60 -8.52
C VAL A 167 -4.70 -3.02 -8.73
N ARG A 168 -5.12 -3.37 -9.95
CA ARG A 168 -5.62 -4.72 -10.28
C ARG A 168 -4.56 -5.80 -10.11
N THR A 169 -3.31 -5.49 -10.44
CA THR A 169 -2.19 -6.41 -10.27
C THR A 169 -2.00 -6.74 -8.80
N SER A 170 -2.06 -5.72 -7.92
CA SER A 170 -2.00 -5.92 -6.47
C SER A 170 -3.13 -6.82 -5.97
N TRP A 171 -4.36 -6.65 -6.48
CA TRP A 171 -5.47 -7.56 -6.14
C TRP A 171 -5.25 -8.99 -6.62
N ALA A 172 -4.77 -9.17 -7.85
CA ALA A 172 -4.50 -10.48 -8.43
C ALA A 172 -3.37 -11.23 -7.69
N GLU A 173 -2.35 -10.50 -7.22
CA GLU A 173 -1.31 -11.07 -6.36
C GLU A 173 -1.89 -11.58 -5.04
N ILE A 174 -2.80 -10.84 -4.40
CA ILE A 174 -3.49 -11.29 -3.17
C ILE A 174 -4.28 -12.58 -3.43
N ASP A 175 -5.05 -12.61 -4.50
CA ASP A 175 -5.86 -13.79 -4.86
C ASP A 175 -4.97 -15.02 -5.12
N SER A 176 -3.83 -14.82 -5.78
CA SER A 176 -2.85 -15.87 -6.03
C SER A 176 -2.25 -16.43 -4.73
N ILE A 177 -2.03 -15.57 -3.73
CA ILE A 177 -1.58 -15.97 -2.40
C ILE A 177 -2.66 -16.77 -1.70
N GLU A 178 -3.90 -16.28 -1.67
CA GLU A 178 -5.05 -16.95 -1.07
C GLU A 178 -5.24 -18.34 -1.65
N HIS A 179 -5.27 -18.45 -2.99
CA HIS A 179 -5.36 -19.73 -3.68
C HIS A 179 -4.22 -20.67 -3.29
N SER A 180 -2.98 -20.19 -3.28
CA SER A 180 -1.81 -20.99 -2.90
C SER A 180 -1.86 -21.52 -1.47
N TYR A 181 -2.44 -20.76 -0.53
CA TYR A 181 -2.64 -21.21 0.85
C TYR A 181 -3.74 -22.28 0.94
N ASN A 182 -4.86 -22.07 0.26
CA ASN A 182 -5.99 -23.00 0.27
C ASN A 182 -5.63 -24.35 -0.36
N SER A 183 -4.89 -24.36 -1.47
CA SER A 183 -4.41 -25.61 -2.08
C SER A 183 -3.47 -26.39 -1.15
N LYS A 184 -2.57 -25.69 -0.43
CA LYS A 184 -1.65 -26.35 0.52
C LYS A 184 -2.36 -26.91 1.75
N ASN A 185 -3.43 -26.26 2.21
CA ASN A 185 -4.22 -26.75 3.33
C ASN A 185 -5.07 -27.96 2.92
N SER A 186 -5.65 -27.96 1.70
CA SER A 186 -6.41 -29.09 1.17
C SER A 186 -5.56 -30.36 1.04
N VAL A 187 -4.27 -30.23 0.68
CA VAL A 187 -3.34 -31.37 0.57
C VAL A 187 -2.88 -31.90 1.93
N ARG A 188 -2.91 -31.07 2.99
CA ARG A 188 -2.54 -31.49 4.36
C ARG A 188 -3.66 -32.16 5.14
N SER A 189 -4.89 -32.07 4.65
CA SER A 189 -6.09 -32.67 5.28
C SER A 189 -6.50 -34.00 4.65
N GLN A 190 -5.68 -34.54 3.75
CA GLN A 190 -5.76 -35.90 3.19
C GLN A 190 -4.55 -36.69 3.67
#